data_AF-A0A9D6EWR4-F1
#
_entry.id   AF-A0A9D6EWR4-F1
#
_cell.length_a   1.000
_cell.length_b   1.000
_cell.length_c   1.000
_cell.angle_alpha   90.00
_cell.angle_beta   90.00
_cell.angle_gamma   90.00
#
_symmetry.space_group_name_H-M   'P 1'
#
loop_
_entity.id
_entity.type
_entity.pdbx_description
1 polymer ?
#
loop_
_entity_poly.entity_id
_entity_poly.type
_entity_poly.pdbx_seq_one_letter_code
_entity_poly.pdbx_strand_id
1 'polypeptide(L)'
;MWPSNKQSLFANKTRLSKEEVIIVASMIEREAKFEQDRPLVASVILNRIEIGMKLDIDATIQYALGYQEDEKTWWKKGLTKDDLAVNSSYNTYLNRGLPPAPISNPGLAVIRAVINSEDTNYLYYISDRSGKNHYAKTLEEHNINIERYGL
;
A
#
# COMPACT_ATOMS: atom_id res chain seq x y z
N MET A 1 2.38 5.32 -38.12
CA MET A 1 1.06 4.80 -37.71
C MET A 1 1.26 3.92 -36.49
N TRP A 2 0.63 4.26 -35.37
CA TRP A 2 0.68 3.45 -34.15
C TRP A 2 -0.23 2.23 -34.32
N PRO A 3 0.18 0.99 -33.99
CA PRO A 3 -0.68 -0.18 -34.19
C PRO A 3 -1.91 -0.10 -33.28
N SER A 4 -3.09 -0.15 -33.91
CA SER A 4 -4.42 0.09 -33.32
C SER A 4 -4.96 -1.06 -32.45
N ASN A 5 -4.10 -1.82 -31.77
CA ASN A 5 -4.54 -2.92 -30.90
C ASN A 5 -4.06 -2.71 -29.46
N LYS A 6 -4.60 -1.68 -28.80
CA LYS A 6 -4.55 -1.57 -27.33
C LYS A 6 -5.82 -2.21 -26.78
N GLN A 7 -5.76 -3.49 -26.43
CA GLN A 7 -6.75 -4.04 -25.50
C GLN A 7 -6.80 -3.11 -24.28
N SER A 8 -7.99 -2.62 -23.95
CA SER A 8 -8.21 -1.80 -22.76
C SER A 8 -7.69 -2.56 -21.54
N LEU A 9 -6.60 -2.08 -20.93
CA LEU A 9 -6.08 -2.59 -19.65
C LEU A 9 -7.12 -2.55 -18.52
N PHE A 10 -8.23 -1.84 -18.72
CA PHE A 10 -9.31 -1.59 -17.75
C PHE A 10 -10.57 -2.43 -18.01
N ALA A 11 -10.53 -3.47 -18.83
CA ALA A 11 -11.70 -4.34 -19.03
C ALA A 11 -12.08 -5.06 -17.71
N ASN A 12 -13.04 -4.50 -16.95
CA ASN A 12 -13.86 -5.11 -15.91
C ASN A 12 -13.17 -6.03 -14.87
N LYS A 13 -11.91 -5.77 -14.48
CA LYS A 13 -11.21 -6.57 -13.44
C LYS A 13 -11.17 -5.97 -12.04
N THR A 14 -11.43 -4.66 -11.91
CA THR A 14 -11.44 -3.97 -10.62
C THR A 14 -12.62 -3.01 -10.56
N ARG A 15 -13.16 -2.79 -9.35
CA ARG A 15 -14.24 -1.81 -9.09
C ARG A 15 -13.71 -0.37 -8.96
N LEU A 16 -12.39 -0.20 -8.96
CA LEU A 16 -11.73 1.09 -8.82
C LEU A 16 -11.82 1.91 -10.12
N SER A 17 -11.98 3.22 -9.97
CA SER A 17 -11.69 4.19 -11.02
C SER A 17 -10.21 4.19 -11.39
N LYS A 18 -9.86 4.80 -12.53
CA LYS A 18 -8.46 4.87 -12.98
C LYS A 18 -7.60 5.65 -11.99
N GLU A 19 -8.16 6.72 -11.44
CA GLU A 19 -7.54 7.58 -10.45
C GLU A 19 -7.24 6.79 -9.17
N GLU A 20 -8.21 6.03 -8.67
CA GLU A 20 -8.04 5.18 -7.48
C GLU A 20 -7.00 4.08 -7.71
N VAL A 21 -6.96 3.47 -8.91
CA VAL A 21 -5.91 2.50 -9.27
C VAL A 21 -4.52 3.12 -9.11
N ILE A 22 -4.33 4.37 -9.57
CA ILE A 22 -3.03 5.04 -9.45
C ILE A 22 -2.70 5.39 -8.00
N ILE A 23 -3.70 5.82 -7.21
CA ILE A 23 -3.50 6.10 -5.78
C ILE A 23 -3.04 4.83 -5.05
N VAL A 24 -3.76 3.71 -5.22
CA VAL A 24 -3.40 2.42 -4.63
C VAL A 24 -2.02 1.96 -5.10
N ALA A 25 -1.75 2.03 -6.40
CA ALA A 25 -0.46 1.64 -6.95
C ALA A 25 0.69 2.49 -6.38
N SER A 26 0.48 3.77 -6.15
CA SER A 26 1.52 4.65 -5.59
C SER A 26 1.90 4.32 -4.15
N MET A 27 0.98 3.75 -3.37
CA MET A 27 1.27 3.23 -2.03
C MET A 27 2.03 1.90 -2.13
N ILE A 28 1.56 0.97 -2.97
CA ILE A 28 2.20 -0.34 -3.16
C ILE A 28 3.62 -0.23 -3.70
N GLU A 29 3.89 0.74 -4.57
CA GLU A 29 5.24 1.04 -5.09
C GLU A 29 6.24 1.29 -3.94
N ARG A 30 5.76 1.78 -2.79
CA ARG A 30 6.58 2.06 -1.61
C ARG A 30 6.57 0.92 -0.58
N GLU A 31 5.51 0.11 -0.55
CA GLU A 31 5.32 -0.99 0.40
C GLU A 31 5.92 -2.33 -0.07
N ALA A 32 5.70 -2.69 -1.33
CA ALA A 32 5.95 -4.04 -1.84
C ALA A 32 7.22 -4.09 -2.69
N LYS A 33 8.33 -4.51 -2.07
CA LYS A 33 9.61 -4.67 -2.75
C LYS A 33 9.59 -5.76 -3.82
N PHE A 34 8.98 -6.91 -3.51
CA PHE A 34 8.99 -8.07 -4.40
C PHE A 34 7.74 -8.17 -5.25
N GLU A 35 7.89 -8.68 -6.48
CA GLU A 35 6.80 -8.70 -7.45
C GLU A 35 5.62 -9.57 -6.99
N GLN A 36 5.92 -10.70 -6.35
CA GLN A 36 4.90 -11.61 -5.83
C GLN A 36 4.04 -11.01 -4.69
N ASP A 37 4.54 -9.99 -3.98
CA ASP A 37 3.81 -9.39 -2.86
C ASP A 37 2.82 -8.33 -3.32
N ARG A 38 3.05 -7.70 -4.48
CA ARG A 38 2.23 -6.58 -4.96
C ARG A 38 0.74 -6.92 -5.10
N PRO A 39 0.32 -8.08 -5.67
CA PRO A 39 -1.10 -8.43 -5.76
C PRO A 39 -1.74 -8.72 -4.40
N LEU A 40 -0.99 -9.27 -3.45
CA LEU A 40 -1.46 -9.58 -2.10
C LEU A 40 -1.59 -8.33 -1.23
N VAL A 41 -0.61 -7.42 -1.29
CA VAL A 41 -0.70 -6.11 -0.63
C VAL A 41 -1.84 -5.29 -1.23
N ALA A 42 -2.06 -5.34 -2.55
CA ALA A 42 -3.24 -4.75 -3.18
C ALA A 42 -4.53 -5.33 -2.59
N SER A 43 -4.61 -6.66 -2.47
CA SER A 43 -5.76 -7.34 -1.85
C SER A 43 -6.05 -6.80 -0.44
N VAL A 44 -5.03 -6.70 0.42
CA VAL A 44 -5.18 -6.16 1.78
C VAL A 44 -5.71 -4.73 1.79
N ILE A 45 -5.16 -3.84 0.95
CA ILE A 45 -5.60 -2.44 0.86
C ILE A 45 -7.09 -2.38 0.45
N LEU A 46 -7.49 -3.15 -0.55
CA LEU A 46 -8.86 -3.14 -1.06
C LEU A 46 -9.84 -3.72 -0.03
N ASN A 47 -9.48 -4.81 0.63
CA ASN A 47 -10.29 -5.41 1.69
C ASN A 47 -10.50 -4.44 2.85
N ARG A 48 -9.45 -3.72 3.27
CA ARG A 48 -9.54 -2.70 4.32
C ARG A 48 -10.48 -1.56 3.92
N ILE A 49 -10.40 -1.08 2.68
CA ILE A 49 -11.29 -0.03 2.16
C ILE A 49 -12.75 -0.51 2.19
N GLU A 50 -13.01 -1.73 1.72
CA GLU A 50 -14.37 -2.29 1.65
C GLU A 50 -15.06 -2.34 3.02
N ILE A 51 -14.32 -2.66 4.08
CA ILE A 51 -14.84 -2.70 5.46
C ILE A 51 -14.67 -1.39 6.24
N GLY A 52 -14.14 -0.34 5.59
CA GLY A 52 -13.89 0.95 6.23
C GLY A 52 -12.82 0.92 7.33
N MET A 53 -11.86 0.00 7.26
CA MET A 53 -10.69 -0.06 8.12
C MET A 53 -9.64 0.99 7.67
N LYS A 54 -8.84 1.50 8.62
CA LYS A 54 -7.70 2.36 8.31
C LYS A 54 -6.63 1.59 7.55
N LEU A 55 -5.89 2.26 6.67
CA LEU A 55 -4.87 1.58 5.87
C LEU A 55 -3.57 1.39 6.64
N ASP A 56 -3.25 2.29 7.58
CA ASP A 56 -2.04 2.23 8.42
C ASP A 56 -0.77 1.99 7.59
N ILE A 57 -0.58 2.80 6.53
CA ILE A 57 0.55 2.68 5.58
C ILE A 57 1.61 3.73 5.90
N ASP A 58 2.79 3.28 6.34
CA ASP A 58 3.94 4.11 6.69
C ASP A 58 4.35 5.06 5.55
N ALA A 59 4.32 4.59 4.30
CA ALA A 59 4.68 5.40 3.14
C ALA A 59 3.83 6.68 3.00
N THR A 60 2.57 6.64 3.47
CA THR A 60 1.69 7.82 3.46
C THR A 60 2.08 8.85 4.52
N ILE A 61 2.63 8.41 5.64
CA ILE A 61 3.18 9.26 6.68
C ILE A 61 4.49 9.89 6.22
N GLN A 62 5.39 9.09 5.64
CA GLN A 62 6.64 9.59 5.07
C GLN A 62 6.38 10.68 4.02
N TYR A 63 5.40 10.48 3.15
CA TYR A 63 4.97 11.51 2.19
C TYR A 63 4.49 12.79 2.87
N ALA A 64 3.68 12.66 3.93
CA ALA A 64 3.15 13.80 4.68
C ALA A 64 4.23 14.59 5.43
N LEU A 65 5.26 13.92 5.96
CA LEU A 65 6.39 14.55 6.63
C LEU A 65 7.33 15.28 5.66
N GLY A 66 7.41 14.82 4.40
CA GLY A 66 8.24 15.42 3.37
C GLY A 66 9.74 15.28 3.64
N TYR A 67 10.53 16.24 3.15
CA TYR A 67 11.99 16.20 3.25
C TYR A 67 12.47 16.34 4.70
N GLN A 68 13.31 15.39 5.11
CA GLN A 68 13.96 15.37 6.42
C GLN A 68 15.38 15.94 6.26
N GLU A 69 15.60 17.15 6.79
CA GLU A 69 16.89 17.86 6.67
C GLU A 69 18.04 17.09 7.33
N ASP A 70 17.82 16.56 8.54
CA ASP A 70 18.87 15.88 9.32
C ASP A 70 19.34 14.57 8.66
N GLU A 71 18.42 13.86 7.99
CA GLU A 71 18.69 12.60 7.28
C GLU A 71 18.98 12.81 5.78
N LYS A 72 18.79 14.03 5.26
CA LYS A 72 18.88 14.39 3.85
C LYS A 72 18.07 13.49 2.91
N THR A 73 16.85 13.12 3.32
CA THR A 73 15.99 12.16 2.59
C THR A 73 14.52 12.61 2.59
N TRP A 74 13.78 12.25 1.53
CA TRP A 74 12.32 12.40 1.47
C TRP A 74 11.56 11.24 2.15
N TRP A 75 12.28 10.18 2.52
CA TRP A 75 11.71 8.96 3.08
C TRP A 75 12.38 8.66 4.42
N LYS A 76 11.86 9.31 5.47
CA LYS A 76 12.31 9.16 6.86
C LYS A 76 12.37 7.69 7.25
N LYS A 77 13.47 7.24 7.85
CA LYS A 77 13.56 5.86 8.36
C LYS A 77 13.18 5.83 9.84
N GLY A 78 12.40 4.83 10.25
CA GLY A 78 12.00 4.66 11.65
C GLY A 78 11.03 5.75 12.11
N LEU A 79 9.78 5.64 11.66
CA LEU A 79 8.72 6.56 12.10
C LEU A 79 8.51 6.45 13.62
N THR A 80 8.44 7.59 14.27
CA THR A 80 8.14 7.70 15.71
C THR A 80 6.63 7.77 15.94
N LYS A 81 6.19 7.64 17.20
CA LYS A 81 4.76 7.82 17.54
C LYS A 81 4.25 9.22 17.20
N ASP A 82 5.10 10.23 17.34
CA ASP A 82 4.73 11.62 17.02
C ASP A 82 4.58 11.81 15.51
N ASP A 83 5.45 11.16 14.72
CA ASP A 83 5.33 11.15 13.26
C ASP A 83 3.99 10.54 12.81
N LEU A 84 3.60 9.41 13.40
CA LEU A 84 2.32 8.74 13.09
C LEU A 84 1.10 9.60 13.43
N ALA A 85 1.25 10.58 14.31
CA ALA A 85 0.21 11.53 14.71
C ALA A 85 0.14 12.80 13.85
N VAL A 86 0.97 12.92 12.81
CA VAL A 86 0.99 14.11 11.94
C VAL A 86 -0.40 14.42 11.37
N ASN A 87 -0.87 15.67 11.56
CA ASN A 87 -2.16 16.09 11.04
C ASN A 87 -2.07 16.38 9.53
N SER A 88 -2.49 15.42 8.71
CA SER A 88 -2.48 15.52 7.24
C SER A 88 -3.61 14.68 6.65
N SER A 89 -4.17 15.14 5.54
CA SER A 89 -5.14 14.35 4.75
C SER A 89 -4.54 13.08 4.14
N TYR A 90 -3.21 12.99 4.07
CA TYR A 90 -2.49 11.79 3.62
C TYR A 90 -2.28 10.78 4.75
N ASN A 91 -2.47 11.16 6.01
CA ASN A 91 -2.23 10.27 7.13
C ASN A 91 -3.30 9.17 7.19
N THR A 92 -2.96 7.96 6.73
CA THR A 92 -3.87 6.80 6.73
C THR A 92 -3.99 6.09 8.09
N TYR A 93 -3.23 6.52 9.10
CA TYR A 93 -3.42 6.15 10.51
C TYR A 93 -4.52 6.97 11.18
N LEU A 94 -4.85 8.15 10.65
CA LEU A 94 -5.89 9.02 11.17
C LEU A 94 -7.16 8.98 10.31
N ASN A 95 -7.00 8.95 8.99
CA ASN A 95 -8.09 9.02 8.02
C ASN A 95 -8.37 7.63 7.41
N ARG A 96 -9.66 7.27 7.28
CA ARG A 96 -10.10 6.05 6.59
C ARG A 96 -10.16 6.27 5.08
N GLY A 97 -10.01 5.20 4.31
CA GLY A 97 -10.07 5.25 2.84
C GLY A 97 -8.74 5.66 2.21
N LEU A 98 -8.81 6.07 0.94
CA LEU A 98 -7.64 6.47 0.16
C LEU A 98 -7.16 7.89 0.53
N PRO A 99 -5.84 8.17 0.45
CA PRO A 99 -5.35 9.55 0.49
C PRO A 99 -5.86 10.35 -0.72
N PRO A 100 -5.84 11.70 -0.67
CA PRO A 100 -6.46 12.53 -1.70
C PRO A 100 -5.76 12.46 -3.07
N ALA A 101 -4.50 12.04 -3.12
CA ALA A 101 -3.76 11.87 -4.36
C ALA A 101 -2.64 10.82 -4.21
N PRO A 102 -2.00 10.39 -5.31
CA PRO A 102 -0.85 9.49 -5.27
C PRO A 102 0.32 10.06 -4.46
N ILE A 103 1.06 9.19 -3.76
CA ILE A 103 2.26 9.56 -2.97
C ILE A 103 3.58 9.32 -3.72
N SER A 104 3.52 8.67 -4.88
CA SER A 104 4.68 8.33 -5.70
C SER A 104 4.25 8.13 -7.17
N ASN A 105 5.23 7.89 -8.06
CA ASN A 105 4.98 7.54 -9.46
C ASN A 105 5.09 6.02 -9.66
N PRO A 106 3.97 5.27 -9.70
CA PRO A 106 4.01 3.82 -9.76
C PRO A 106 4.43 3.30 -11.13
N GLY A 107 5.23 2.24 -11.13
CA GLY A 107 5.60 1.51 -12.33
C GLY A 107 4.43 0.74 -12.93
N LEU A 108 4.51 0.45 -14.23
CA LEU A 108 3.45 -0.27 -14.96
C LEU A 108 3.19 -1.67 -14.37
N ALA A 109 4.21 -2.33 -13.82
CA ALA A 109 4.05 -3.62 -13.16
C ALA A 109 3.18 -3.53 -11.89
N VAL A 110 3.38 -2.49 -11.08
CA VAL A 110 2.57 -2.25 -9.86
C VAL A 110 1.14 -1.89 -10.23
N ILE A 111 0.95 -1.04 -11.25
CA ILE A 111 -0.39 -0.70 -11.77
C ILE A 111 -1.13 -1.97 -12.22
N ARG A 112 -0.45 -2.88 -12.95
CA ARG A 112 -1.06 -4.16 -13.35
C ARG A 112 -1.37 -5.06 -12.16
N ALA A 113 -0.54 -5.06 -11.12
CA ALA A 113 -0.77 -5.84 -9.90
C ALA A 113 -2.03 -5.35 -9.16
N VAL A 114 -2.31 -4.04 -9.16
CA VAL A 114 -3.56 -3.50 -8.61
C VAL A 114 -4.78 -3.90 -9.44
N ILE A 115 -4.68 -3.82 -10.77
CA ILE A 115 -5.78 -4.18 -11.67
C ILE A 115 -6.12 -5.68 -11.59
N ASN A 116 -5.11 -6.52 -11.36
CA ASN A 116 -5.24 -7.98 -11.28
C ASN A 116 -4.95 -8.48 -9.85
N SER A 117 -5.31 -7.70 -8.83
CA SER A 117 -5.08 -8.08 -7.44
C SER A 117 -5.75 -9.40 -7.12
N GLU A 118 -5.17 -10.16 -6.20
CA GLU A 118 -5.76 -11.42 -5.76
C GLU A 118 -7.01 -11.17 -4.93
N ASP A 119 -8.01 -12.05 -5.09
CA ASP A 119 -9.20 -12.07 -4.24
C ASP A 119 -8.88 -12.92 -3.00
N THR A 120 -8.60 -12.25 -1.89
CA THR A 120 -8.24 -12.90 -0.62
C THR A 120 -9.02 -12.24 0.50
N ASN A 121 -9.02 -12.84 1.69
CA ASN A 121 -9.60 -12.24 2.89
C ASN A 121 -8.52 -11.68 3.83
N TYR A 122 -7.31 -11.41 3.34
CA TYR A 122 -6.25 -10.88 4.18
C TYR A 122 -6.52 -9.43 4.54
N LEU A 123 -6.28 -9.11 5.81
CA LEU A 123 -6.43 -7.76 6.36
C LEU A 123 -5.11 -7.25 6.95
N TYR A 124 -4.10 -8.10 7.12
CA TYR A 124 -2.84 -7.73 7.73
C TYR A 124 -1.68 -8.40 7.00
N TYR A 125 -0.53 -7.76 7.02
CA TYR A 125 0.74 -8.35 6.60
C TYR A 125 1.88 -7.82 7.46
N ILE A 126 2.95 -8.60 7.56
CA ILE A 126 4.23 -8.17 8.16
C ILE A 126 5.38 -8.77 7.36
N SER A 127 6.43 -7.98 7.13
CA SER A 127 7.67 -8.45 6.51
C SER A 127 8.62 -9.00 7.58
N ASP A 128 9.17 -10.19 7.36
CA ASP A 128 10.21 -10.74 8.21
C ASP A 128 11.61 -10.18 7.89
N ARG A 129 12.63 -10.62 8.64
CA ARG A 129 14.04 -10.18 8.45
C ARG A 129 14.62 -10.48 7.06
N SER A 130 14.06 -11.47 6.36
CA SER A 130 14.44 -11.81 4.99
C SER A 130 13.70 -10.97 3.93
N GLY A 131 12.74 -10.16 4.38
CA GLY A 131 11.86 -9.35 3.53
C GLY A 131 10.65 -10.10 3.01
N LYS A 132 10.37 -11.32 3.49
CA LYS A 132 9.19 -12.09 3.08
C LYS A 132 7.97 -11.61 3.87
N ASN A 133 6.87 -11.35 3.18
CA ASN A 133 5.61 -11.01 3.81
C ASN A 133 4.86 -12.24 4.33
N HIS A 134 4.26 -12.09 5.51
CA HIS A 134 3.36 -13.05 6.14
C HIS A 134 2.00 -12.39 6.33
N TYR A 135 0.96 -12.98 5.73
CA TYR A 135 -0.38 -12.40 5.65
C TYR A 135 -1.31 -13.04 6.70
N ALA A 136 -2.27 -12.27 7.18
CA ALA A 136 -3.24 -12.69 8.18
C ALA A 136 -4.63 -12.11 7.91
N LYS A 137 -5.67 -12.86 8.28
CA LYS A 137 -7.07 -12.46 8.14
C LYS A 137 -7.59 -11.76 9.39
N THR A 138 -7.08 -12.15 10.56
CA THR A 138 -7.48 -11.56 11.85
C THR A 138 -6.30 -10.89 12.56
N LEU A 139 -6.61 -10.06 13.56
CA LEU A 139 -5.61 -9.43 14.39
C LEU A 139 -4.86 -10.45 15.25
N GLU A 140 -5.53 -11.50 15.73
CA GLU A 140 -4.90 -12.58 16.48
C GLU A 140 -3.87 -13.32 15.63
N GLU A 141 -4.21 -13.68 14.39
CA GLU A 141 -3.27 -14.28 13.44
C GLU A 141 -2.09 -13.34 13.15
N HIS A 142 -2.35 -12.04 13.00
CA HIS A 142 -1.30 -11.04 12.79
C HIS A 142 -0.35 -10.94 13.99
N ASN A 143 -0.88 -10.94 15.22
CA ASN A 143 -0.06 -10.91 16.43
C ASN A 143 0.80 -12.18 16.56
N ILE A 144 0.27 -13.35 16.20
CA ILE A 144 1.06 -14.58 16.12
C ILE A 144 2.17 -14.45 15.07
N ASN A 145 1.91 -13.84 13.91
CA ASN A 145 2.95 -13.58 12.91
C ASN A 145 4.01 -12.61 13.43
N ILE A 146 3.63 -11.57 14.19
CA ILE A 146 4.57 -10.65 14.85
C ILE A 146 5.46 -11.41 15.84
N GLU A 147 4.91 -12.27 16.68
CA GLU A 147 5.69 -13.06 17.64
C GLU A 147 6.67 -14.04 16.96
N ARG A 148 6.27 -14.61 15.82
CA ARG A 148 7.08 -15.61 15.10
C ARG A 148 8.13 -15.01 14.18
N TYR A 149 7.81 -13.90 13.52
CA TYR A 149 8.58 -13.36 12.41
C TYR A 149 9.01 -11.90 12.58
N GLY A 150 8.43 -11.21 13.59
CA GLY A 150 8.75 -9.83 13.91
C GLY A 150 10.23 -9.65 14.26
N LEU A 151 10.70 -8.41 14.05
CA LEU A 151 12.06 -7.99 14.31
C LEU A 151 12.31 -7.75 15.80
#